data_AF-A0A951EZ57-F1
#
_entry.id   AF-A0A951EZ57-F1
#
_cell.length_a   1.000
_cell.length_b   1.000
_cell.length_c   1.000
_cell.angle_alpha   90.00
_cell.angle_beta   90.00
_cell.angle_gamma   90.00
#
_symmetry.space_group_name_H-M   'P 1'
#
loop_
_entity.id
_entity.type
_entity.pdbx_description
1 polymer ?
#
loop_
_entity_poly.entity_id
_entity_poly.type
_entity_poly.pdbx_seq_one_letter_code
_entity_poly.pdbx_strand_id
1 'polypeptide(L)'
;MRPSLPITVAAVATVAVALRPAGSQLPAPDAQQALLNQYCITCHNQKLKTGGLELDKLDLHHVGANAETWEKVVRKIRAGMMPPAGAHRPDRPALDAFAAFIETALDRAAAAN
;
A
#
# COMPACT_ATOMS: atom_id res chain seq x y z
N MET A 1 0.91 -3.34 -75.06
CA MET A 1 1.64 -4.11 -74.03
C MET A 1 2.50 -3.13 -73.23
N ARG A 2 2.09 -2.77 -72.01
CA ARG A 2 2.85 -1.94 -71.07
C ARG A 2 2.96 -2.75 -69.76
N PRO A 3 4.16 -3.01 -69.22
CA PRO A 3 4.32 -3.89 -68.06
C PRO A 3 3.92 -3.18 -66.77
N SER A 4 3.27 -3.94 -65.89
CA SER A 4 2.82 -3.57 -64.54
C SER A 4 3.96 -3.68 -63.52
N LEU A 5 4.15 -2.63 -62.70
CA LEU A 5 5.07 -2.64 -61.56
C LEU A 5 4.43 -3.27 -60.30
N PRO A 6 5.20 -3.98 -59.45
CA PRO A 6 4.71 -4.48 -58.17
C PRO A 6 4.77 -3.41 -57.08
N ILE A 7 3.65 -3.21 -56.38
CA ILE A 7 3.56 -2.36 -55.19
C ILE A 7 4.21 -3.12 -54.02
N THR A 8 5.31 -2.60 -53.50
CA THR A 8 5.97 -3.12 -52.29
C THR A 8 5.30 -2.52 -51.06
N VAL A 9 4.68 -3.37 -50.24
CA VAL A 9 4.07 -2.97 -48.96
C VAL A 9 5.15 -2.95 -47.89
N ALA A 10 5.50 -1.77 -47.37
CA ALA A 10 6.40 -1.62 -46.22
C ALA A 10 5.64 -1.98 -44.92
N ALA A 11 6.11 -3.00 -44.21
CA ALA A 11 5.59 -3.36 -42.89
C ALA A 11 6.11 -2.36 -41.84
N VAL A 12 5.20 -1.56 -41.27
CA VAL A 12 5.50 -0.67 -40.14
C VAL A 12 5.46 -1.49 -38.85
N ALA A 13 6.63 -1.71 -38.24
CA ALA A 13 6.73 -2.35 -36.94
C ALA A 13 6.27 -1.38 -35.83
N THR A 14 5.10 -1.63 -35.25
CA THR A 14 4.60 -0.92 -34.07
C THR A 14 5.40 -1.34 -32.83
N VAL A 15 6.27 -0.47 -32.35
CA VAL A 15 6.91 -0.61 -31.03
C VAL A 15 5.85 -0.34 -29.96
N ALA A 16 5.39 -1.39 -29.28
CA ALA A 16 4.54 -1.24 -28.10
C ALA A 16 5.41 -0.75 -26.93
N VAL A 17 5.35 0.55 -26.64
CA VAL A 17 5.93 1.12 -25.42
C VAL A 17 5.05 0.66 -24.25
N ALA A 18 5.55 -0.29 -23.46
CA ALA A 18 4.93 -0.64 -22.19
C ALA A 18 5.08 0.56 -21.22
N LEU A 19 4.05 1.38 -21.11
CA LEU A 19 3.94 2.36 -20.02
C LEU A 19 3.86 1.57 -18.71
N ARG A 20 4.98 1.44 -18.00
CA ARG A 20 4.94 1.07 -16.58
C ARG A 20 4.19 2.21 -15.88
N PRO A 21 3.11 1.94 -15.12
CA PRO A 21 2.51 2.98 -14.32
C PRO A 21 3.61 3.50 -13.41
N ALA A 22 3.73 4.83 -13.32
CA ALA A 22 4.50 5.48 -12.27
C ALA A 22 3.81 5.12 -10.96
N GLY A 23 4.15 3.96 -10.41
CA GLY A 23 3.70 3.55 -9.10
C GLY A 23 4.24 4.60 -8.14
N SER A 24 3.33 5.34 -7.53
CA SER A 24 3.61 6.20 -6.38
C SER A 24 4.54 5.39 -5.47
N GLN A 25 5.79 5.82 -5.32
CA GLN A 25 6.73 5.13 -4.46
C GLN A 25 6.12 5.18 -3.05
N LEU A 26 5.57 4.05 -2.61
CA LEU A 26 5.04 3.93 -1.26
C LEU A 26 6.16 4.33 -0.30
N PRO A 27 5.88 5.20 0.70
CA PRO A 27 6.94 5.65 1.59
C PRO A 27 7.61 4.46 2.25
N ALA A 28 8.94 4.55 2.41
CA ALA A 28 9.78 3.48 2.91
C ALA A 28 9.28 2.93 4.27
N PRO A 29 9.54 1.64 4.59
CA PRO A 29 9.08 1.02 5.84
C PRO A 29 9.34 1.86 7.09
N ASP A 30 10.48 2.55 7.18
CA ASP A 30 10.85 3.40 8.31
C ASP A 30 9.89 4.57 8.54
N ALA A 31 9.42 5.21 7.45
CA ALA A 31 8.44 6.29 7.55
C ALA A 31 7.09 5.77 8.08
N GLN A 32 6.72 4.55 7.68
CA GLN A 32 5.50 3.89 8.16
C GLN A 32 5.63 3.47 9.63
N GLN A 33 6.82 3.02 10.04
CA GLN A 33 7.11 2.70 11.43
C GLN A 33 7.02 3.95 12.32
N ALA A 34 7.54 5.09 11.85
CA ALA A 34 7.42 6.36 12.57
C ALA A 34 5.96 6.76 12.78
N LEU A 35 5.13 6.64 11.74
CA LEU A 35 3.69 6.91 11.83
C LEU A 35 2.99 5.95 12.82
N LEU A 36 3.26 4.65 12.73
CA LEU A 36 2.71 3.63 13.63
C LEU A 36 3.03 3.96 15.10
N ASN A 37 4.30 4.30 15.37
CA ASN A 37 4.78 4.63 16.71
C ASN A 37 4.11 5.89 17.26
N GLN A 38 3.98 6.94 16.44
CA GLN A 38 3.48 8.23 16.88
C GLN A 38 1.95 8.27 17.06
N TYR A 39 1.20 7.55 16.21
CA TYR A 39 -0.25 7.72 16.12
C TYR A 39 -1.08 6.50 16.50
N CYS A 40 -0.51 5.29 16.46
CA CYS A 40 -1.26 4.06 16.71
C CYS A 40 -0.89 3.43 18.06
N ILE A 41 0.41 3.32 18.33
CA ILE A 41 0.94 2.64 19.50
C ILE A 41 0.66 3.40 20.80
N THR A 42 0.35 4.70 20.76
CA THR A 42 -0.04 5.45 21.96
C THR A 42 -1.28 4.85 22.66
N CYS A 43 -2.18 4.20 21.91
CA CYS A 43 -3.42 3.60 22.43
C CYS A 43 -3.49 2.07 22.23
N HIS A 44 -2.94 1.56 21.13
CA HIS A 44 -2.99 0.14 20.76
C HIS A 44 -1.67 -0.56 21.09
N ASN A 45 -1.31 -0.58 22.37
CA ASN A 45 -0.08 -1.20 22.87
C ASN A 45 -0.38 -2.26 23.94
N GLN A 46 0.63 -3.01 24.37
CA GLN A 46 0.51 -4.05 25.38
C GLN A 46 -0.03 -3.55 26.74
N LYS A 47 0.09 -2.26 27.05
CA LYS A 47 -0.37 -1.68 28.33
C LYS A 47 -1.85 -1.30 28.28
N LEU A 48 -2.28 -0.58 27.25
CA LEU A 48 -3.65 -0.05 27.13
C LEU A 48 -4.59 -0.98 26.39
N LYS A 49 -4.09 -1.73 25.40
CA LYS A 49 -4.84 -2.69 24.59
C LYS A 49 -6.18 -2.15 24.07
N THR A 50 -6.22 -0.87 23.69
CA THR A 50 -7.46 -0.24 23.23
C THR A 50 -8.02 -1.03 22.05
N GLY A 51 -9.30 -1.40 22.09
CA GLY A 51 -9.91 -2.21 21.04
C GLY A 51 -9.30 -3.62 20.89
N GLY A 52 -8.60 -4.12 21.91
CA GLY A 52 -7.98 -5.45 21.92
C GLY A 52 -6.74 -5.59 21.04
N LEU A 53 -6.09 -4.49 20.67
CA LEU A 53 -4.92 -4.49 19.77
C LEU A 53 -3.61 -4.17 20.50
N GLU A 54 -2.56 -4.92 20.17
CA GLU A 54 -1.16 -4.76 20.63
C GLU A 54 -0.25 -4.51 19.41
N LEU A 55 -0.39 -3.35 18.76
CA LEU A 55 0.31 -3.03 17.51
C LEU A 55 1.82 -2.83 17.71
N ASP A 56 2.26 -2.57 18.93
CA ASP A 56 3.67 -2.47 19.35
C ASP A 56 4.43 -3.80 19.27
N LYS A 57 3.74 -4.91 19.11
CA LYS A 57 4.33 -6.23 18.89
C LYS A 57 4.40 -6.64 17.42
N LEU A 58 3.79 -5.85 16.53
CA LEU A 58 3.68 -6.22 15.13
C LEU A 58 4.83 -5.62 14.32
N ASP A 59 5.27 -6.38 13.33
CA ASP A 59 6.39 -6.00 12.47
C ASP A 59 5.90 -5.64 11.06
N LEU A 60 6.20 -4.42 10.62
CA LEU A 60 5.88 -3.93 9.28
C LEU A 60 6.75 -4.55 8.17
N HIS A 61 7.85 -5.25 8.51
CA HIS A 61 8.60 -6.06 7.56
C HIS A 61 7.96 -7.43 7.31
N HIS A 62 7.11 -7.90 8.24
CA HIS A 62 6.45 -9.20 8.18
C HIS A 62 4.93 -9.08 8.36
N VAL A 63 4.31 -8.16 7.63
CA VAL A 63 2.87 -7.87 7.69
C VAL A 63 2.00 -9.13 7.53
N GLY A 64 2.39 -10.04 6.63
CA GLY A 64 1.65 -11.29 6.39
C GLY A 64 1.49 -12.19 7.62
N ALA A 65 2.42 -12.14 8.58
CA ALA A 65 2.34 -12.94 9.81
C ALA A 65 1.15 -12.55 10.71
N ASN A 66 0.59 -11.36 10.53
CA ASN A 66 -0.52 -10.83 11.32
C ASN A 66 -1.62 -10.23 10.43
N ALA A 67 -1.86 -10.85 9.27
CA ALA A 67 -2.73 -10.32 8.21
C ALA A 67 -4.09 -9.85 8.72
N GLU A 68 -4.77 -10.70 9.49
CA GLU A 68 -6.12 -10.44 9.99
C GLU A 68 -6.20 -9.20 10.90
N THR A 69 -5.13 -8.93 11.67
CA THR A 69 -5.02 -7.72 12.50
C THR A 69 -4.78 -6.49 11.64
N TRP A 70 -3.88 -6.58 10.68
CA TRP A 70 -3.55 -5.47 9.79
C TRP A 70 -4.72 -5.05 8.90
N GLU A 71 -5.51 -6.00 8.42
CA GLU A 71 -6.74 -5.68 7.71
C GLU A 71 -7.76 -4.93 8.57
N LYS A 72 -7.89 -5.29 9.87
CA LYS A 72 -8.75 -4.56 10.82
C LYS A 72 -8.28 -3.10 10.94
N VAL A 73 -6.97 -2.88 11.06
CA VAL A 73 -6.36 -1.53 11.13
C VAL A 73 -6.66 -0.75 9.85
N VAL A 74 -6.38 -1.33 8.68
CA VAL A 74 -6.64 -0.70 7.37
C VAL A 74 -8.12 -0.30 7.23
N ARG A 75 -9.05 -1.19 7.55
CA ARG A 75 -10.49 -0.88 7.49
C ARG A 75 -10.86 0.33 8.36
N LYS A 76 -10.30 0.44 9.57
CA LYS A 76 -10.57 1.57 10.47
C LYS A 76 -9.97 2.88 9.95
N ILE A 77 -8.75 2.84 9.40
CA ILE A 77 -8.07 4.02 8.82
C ILE A 77 -8.81 4.49 7.57
N ARG A 78 -9.13 3.57 6.65
CA ARG A 78 -9.85 3.88 5.41
C ARG A 78 -11.21 4.50 5.70
N ALA A 79 -11.92 4.01 6.71
CA ALA A 79 -13.19 4.57 7.18
C ALA A 79 -13.07 5.90 7.97
N GLY A 80 -11.85 6.41 8.22
CA GLY A 80 -11.64 7.66 8.96
C GLY A 80 -11.97 7.58 10.46
N MET A 81 -12.14 6.36 11.00
CA MET A 81 -12.45 6.15 12.41
C MET A 81 -11.22 6.22 13.30
N MET A 82 -10.02 6.02 12.73
CA MET A 82 -8.75 6.01 13.47
C MET A 82 -7.74 6.99 12.88
N PRO A 83 -6.98 7.73 13.72
CA PRO A 83 -7.16 7.86 15.18
C PRO A 83 -8.53 8.45 15.57
N PRO A 84 -9.06 8.24 16.79
CA PRO A 84 -10.39 8.74 17.18
C PRO A 84 -10.43 10.28 17.25
N ALA A 85 -11.64 10.86 17.33
CA ALA A 85 -11.79 12.31 17.47
C ALA A 85 -11.17 12.79 18.79
N GLY A 86 -10.49 13.94 18.76
CA GLY A 86 -9.76 14.49 19.91
C GLY A 86 -8.34 13.94 20.12
N ALA A 87 -7.96 12.85 19.44
CA ALA A 87 -6.57 12.41 19.41
C ALA A 87 -5.72 13.24 18.42
N HIS A 88 -4.40 13.26 18.61
CA HIS A 88 -3.49 13.79 17.60
C HIS A 88 -3.61 12.92 16.34
N ARG A 89 -3.91 13.54 15.20
CA ARG A 89 -4.16 12.86 13.93
C ARG A 89 -3.11 13.26 12.90
N PRO A 90 -2.57 12.31 12.12
CA PRO A 90 -1.82 12.65 10.92
C PRO A 90 -2.78 13.23 9.88
N ASP A 91 -2.24 13.89 8.86
CA ASP A 91 -3.05 14.31 7.73
C ASP A 91 -3.59 13.08 6.96
N ARG A 92 -4.63 13.33 6.16
CA ARG A 92 -5.28 12.25 5.42
C ARG A 92 -4.35 11.55 4.42
N PRO A 93 -3.51 12.28 3.65
CA PRO A 93 -2.53 11.65 2.76
C PRO A 93 -1.57 10.68 3.46
N ALA A 94 -1.08 11.00 4.65
CA ALA A 94 -0.20 10.12 5.42
C ALA A 94 -0.93 8.83 5.83
N LEU A 95 -2.17 8.93 6.30
CA LEU A 95 -3.00 7.76 6.62
C LEU A 95 -3.30 6.89 5.38
N ASP A 96 -3.58 7.51 4.24
CA ASP A 96 -3.84 6.79 3.00
C ASP A 96 -2.58 6.10 2.46
N ALA A 97 -1.41 6.72 2.61
CA ALA A 97 -0.13 6.11 2.26
C ALA A 97 0.21 4.92 3.17
N PHE A 98 -0.04 5.04 4.48
CA PHE A 98 0.16 3.95 5.44
C PHE A 98 -0.77 2.76 5.15
N ALA A 99 -2.05 3.03 4.89
CA ALA A 99 -3.01 1.99 4.52
C ALA A 99 -2.61 1.28 3.21
N ALA A 100 -2.20 2.05 2.19
CA ALA A 100 -1.75 1.49 0.92
C ALA A 100 -0.46 0.64 1.06
N PHE A 101 0.45 1.03 1.97
CA PHE A 101 1.65 0.25 2.28
C PHE A 101 1.28 -1.12 2.85
N ILE A 102 0.38 -1.16 3.84
CA ILE A 102 -0.07 -2.40 4.47
C ILE A 102 -0.81 -3.28 3.46
N GLU A 103 -1.75 -2.71 2.70
CA GLU A 103 -2.49 -3.42 1.65
C GLU A 103 -1.53 -4.08 0.66
N THR A 104 -0.56 -3.32 0.14
CA THR A 104 0.46 -3.85 -0.79
C THR A 104 1.34 -4.94 -0.16
N ALA A 105 1.62 -4.87 1.14
CA ALA A 105 2.38 -5.89 1.85
C ALA A 105 1.53 -7.17 2.06
N LEU A 106 0.25 -7.02 2.38
CA LEU A 106 -0.70 -8.13 2.50
C LEU A 106 -0.90 -8.85 1.16
N ASP A 107 -1.11 -8.11 0.07
CA ASP A 107 -1.28 -8.67 -1.27
C ASP A 107 -0.04 -9.48 -1.70
N ARG A 108 1.16 -8.97 -1.42
CA ARG A 108 2.42 -9.68 -1.69
C ARG A 108 2.56 -10.95 -0.84
N ALA A 109 2.18 -10.90 0.43
CA ALA A 109 2.20 -12.07 1.30
C ALA A 109 1.20 -13.13 0.83
N ALA A 110 -0.01 -12.72 0.43
CA ALA A 110 -1.03 -13.62 -0.11
C ALA A 110 -0.57 -14.30 -1.42
N ALA A 111 0.08 -13.57 -2.32
CA ALA A 111 0.60 -14.12 -3.58
C ALA A 111 1.78 -15.09 -3.41
N ALA A 112 2.41 -15.13 -2.23
CA ALA A 112 3.55 -16.00 -1.92
C ALA A 112 3.15 -17.30 -1.18
N ASN A 113 1.87 -17.46 -0.82
CA ASN A 113 1.32 -18.68 -0.22
C ASN A 113 0.63 -19.55 -1.27
#